data_AF-A0A2S5WSN2-F1
#
_entry.id   AF-A0A2S5WSN2-F1
#
_cell.length_a   1.000
_cell.length_b   1.000
_cell.length_c   1.000
_cell.angle_alpha   90.00
_cell.angle_beta   90.00
_cell.angle_gamma   90.00
#
_symmetry.space_group_name_H-M   'P 1'
#
loop_
_entity.id
_entity.type
_entity.pdbx_description
1 polymer ?
#
loop_
_entity_poly.entity_id
_entity_poly.type
_entity_poly.pdbx_seq_one_letter_code
_entity_poly.pdbx_strand_id
1 'polypeptide(L)'
;MTTTTATATERRGETLRERAVALGVRKISTAYEDIISDGGVDAPTAIRQASAVAVVCNPWVGAGPIADLTEATSEIAPIVAKLLSDRLLEALGGAANVEAFGKAAVVGVDGEIEHAGALIHTPYFGNLLREFLEGTSIICFSDTRAEAGGDLRVPLWHKTAAATRSHYQSLDVHLADAPHRDEIAVIAVASSGPRPHPRIGDRTTDVKVTSDILKGIAA
;
A
#
# COMPACT_ATOMS: atom_id res chain seq x y z
N MET A 1 -3.23 -44.76 9.46
CA MET A 1 -2.23 -43.78 8.99
C MET A 1 -2.27 -43.77 7.48
N THR A 2 -2.95 -42.78 6.90
CA THR A 2 -2.89 -42.48 5.47
C THR A 2 -3.18 -41.00 5.36
N THR A 3 -2.10 -40.22 5.42
CA THR A 3 -2.08 -38.79 5.15
C THR A 3 -2.26 -38.62 3.65
N THR A 4 -3.40 -38.09 3.23
CA THR A 4 -3.64 -37.73 1.83
C THR A 4 -2.99 -36.38 1.56
N THR A 5 -1.78 -36.43 1.00
CA THR A 5 -1.16 -35.29 0.32
C THR A 5 -1.95 -35.02 -0.96
N ALA A 6 -2.81 -34.01 -0.94
CA ALA A 6 -3.40 -33.48 -2.17
C ALA A 6 -2.27 -32.87 -3.02
N THR A 7 -2.11 -33.41 -4.22
CA THR A 7 -1.05 -33.04 -5.16
C THR A 7 -1.42 -31.77 -5.92
N ALA A 8 -0.39 -31.04 -6.37
CA ALA A 8 -0.41 -29.77 -7.11
C ALA A 8 -1.29 -29.68 -8.38
N THR A 9 -2.04 -30.73 -8.72
CA THR A 9 -2.71 -30.96 -10.00
C THR A 9 -4.21 -30.59 -9.99
N GLU A 10 -4.82 -30.31 -8.84
CA GLU A 10 -6.25 -29.89 -8.74
C GLU A 10 -6.49 -28.40 -9.04
N ARG A 11 -5.44 -27.59 -9.22
CA ARG A 11 -5.53 -26.11 -9.25
C ARG A 11 -5.88 -25.50 -10.61
N ARG A 12 -6.69 -26.18 -11.44
CA ARG A 12 -7.02 -25.71 -12.80
C ARG A 12 -8.50 -25.31 -12.87
N GLY A 13 -8.79 -24.05 -12.59
CA GLY A 13 -10.14 -23.49 -12.74
C GLY A 13 -10.59 -22.49 -11.67
N GLU A 14 -9.86 -22.37 -10.55
CA GLU A 14 -10.20 -21.40 -9.50
C GLU A 14 -9.93 -19.96 -9.97
N THR A 15 -10.94 -19.12 -9.90
CA THR A 15 -10.82 -17.68 -10.19
C THR A 15 -10.13 -16.95 -9.05
N LEU A 16 -9.50 -15.80 -9.35
CA LEU A 16 -8.90 -14.93 -8.32
C LEU A 16 -9.90 -14.57 -7.21
N ARG A 17 -11.18 -14.41 -7.57
CA ARG A 17 -12.26 -14.09 -6.63
C ARG A 17 -12.54 -15.26 -5.68
N GLU A 18 -12.64 -16.48 -6.19
CA GLU A 18 -12.86 -17.67 -5.35
C GLU A 18 -11.70 -17.87 -4.37
N ARG A 19 -10.47 -17.72 -4.86
CA ARG A 19 -9.28 -17.81 -4.00
C ARG A 19 -9.25 -16.72 -2.94
N ALA A 20 -9.61 -15.49 -3.30
CA ALA A 20 -9.73 -14.38 -2.36
C ALA A 20 -10.76 -14.66 -1.26
N VAL A 21 -11.93 -15.20 -1.63
CA VAL A 21 -12.96 -15.58 -0.66
C VAL A 21 -12.46 -16.71 0.26
N ALA A 22 -11.81 -17.74 -0.29
CA ALA A 22 -11.26 -18.84 0.49
C ALA A 22 -10.18 -18.38 1.50
N LEU A 23 -9.45 -17.32 1.17
CA LEU A 23 -8.44 -16.69 2.03
C LEU A 23 -9.01 -15.60 2.96
N GLY A 24 -10.34 -15.47 3.04
CA GLY A 24 -10.99 -14.57 3.98
C GLY A 24 -10.99 -13.09 3.57
N VAL A 25 -10.84 -12.77 2.28
CA VAL A 25 -11.06 -11.41 1.78
C VAL A 25 -12.56 -11.08 1.88
N ARG A 26 -12.92 -10.22 2.84
CA ARG A 26 -14.32 -9.79 3.06
C ARG A 26 -14.75 -8.71 2.08
N LYS A 27 -13.88 -7.73 1.82
CA LYS A 27 -14.25 -6.51 1.09
C LYS A 27 -13.06 -5.97 0.31
N ILE A 28 -13.35 -5.37 -0.85
CA ILE A 28 -12.38 -4.57 -1.61
C ILE A 28 -13.04 -3.25 -2.01
N SER A 29 -12.42 -2.13 -1.66
CA SER A 29 -12.89 -0.78 -2.04
C SER A 29 -11.82 -0.03 -2.82
N THR A 30 -12.27 0.86 -3.70
CA THR A 30 -11.41 1.71 -4.54
C THR A 30 -12.00 3.11 -4.56
N ALA A 31 -11.15 4.11 -4.41
CA ALA A 31 -11.52 5.52 -4.52
C ALA A 31 -10.42 6.26 -5.27
N TYR A 32 -10.78 7.34 -5.97
CA TYR A 32 -9.82 8.22 -6.59
C TYR A 32 -10.30 9.67 -6.56
N GLU A 33 -9.35 10.59 -6.65
CA GLU A 33 -9.57 12.01 -6.85
C GLU A 33 -8.74 12.52 -8.01
N ASP A 34 -9.28 13.51 -8.73
CA ASP A 34 -8.59 14.22 -9.80
C ASP A 34 -8.25 15.64 -9.32
N ILE A 35 -6.96 15.91 -9.19
CA ILE A 35 -6.45 17.23 -8.83
C ILE A 35 -6.26 18.02 -10.11
N ILE A 36 -7.19 18.95 -10.36
CA ILE A 36 -7.18 19.83 -11.54
C ILE A 36 -6.49 21.17 -11.25
N SER A 37 -6.61 21.66 -10.01
CA SER A 37 -6.04 22.92 -9.56
C SER A 37 -5.71 22.87 -8.07
N ASP A 38 -4.68 23.59 -7.64
CA ASP A 38 -4.30 23.74 -6.23
C ASP A 38 -3.81 25.16 -5.99
N GLY A 39 -4.17 25.76 -4.86
CA GLY A 39 -3.75 27.13 -4.52
C GLY A 39 -4.25 28.21 -5.49
N GLY A 40 -5.37 27.95 -6.19
CA GLY A 40 -5.95 28.86 -7.18
C GLY A 40 -5.24 28.88 -8.53
N VAL A 41 -4.34 27.92 -8.78
CA VAL A 41 -3.64 27.76 -10.07
C VAL A 41 -3.84 26.35 -10.58
N ASP A 42 -4.15 26.21 -11.87
CA ASP A 42 -4.31 24.92 -12.55
C ASP A 42 -3.01 24.12 -12.49
N ALA A 43 -3.12 22.82 -12.24
CA ALA A 43 -1.99 21.91 -12.39
C ALA A 43 -1.60 21.82 -13.88
N PRO A 44 -0.30 21.64 -14.22
CA PRO A 44 0.12 21.51 -15.62
C PRO A 44 -0.61 20.39 -16.38
N THR A 45 -0.97 19.34 -15.66
CA THR A 45 -1.82 18.23 -16.10
C THR A 45 -2.72 17.79 -14.94
N ALA A 46 -3.90 17.24 -15.25
CA ALA A 46 -4.74 16.61 -14.23
C ALA A 46 -3.99 15.43 -13.58
N ILE A 47 -3.92 15.43 -12.25
CA ILE A 47 -3.24 14.38 -11.48
C ILE A 47 -4.30 13.53 -10.81
N ARG A 48 -4.36 12.24 -11.14
CA ARG A 48 -5.23 11.29 -10.46
C ARG A 48 -4.48 10.59 -9.33
N GLN A 49 -5.04 10.64 -8.13
CA GLN A 49 -4.60 9.81 -7.00
C GLN A 49 -5.66 8.76 -6.71
N ALA A 50 -5.26 7.51 -6.52
CA ALA A 50 -6.19 6.42 -6.21
C ALA A 50 -5.71 5.59 -5.02
N SER A 51 -6.68 5.07 -4.28
CA SER A 51 -6.50 4.07 -3.24
C SER A 51 -7.26 2.80 -3.58
N ALA A 52 -6.66 1.66 -3.24
CA ALA A 52 -7.31 0.37 -3.25
C ALA A 52 -7.09 -0.29 -1.88
N VAL A 53 -8.16 -0.80 -1.28
CA VAL A 53 -8.15 -1.41 0.05
C VAL A 53 -8.77 -2.80 -0.04
N ALA A 54 -8.11 -3.79 0.55
CA ALA A 54 -8.62 -5.14 0.75
C ALA A 54 -8.69 -5.40 2.24
N VAL A 55 -9.85 -5.82 2.72
CA VAL A 55 -10.07 -6.20 4.11
C VAL A 55 -10.08 -7.72 4.19
N VAL A 56 -9.18 -8.27 4.98
CA VAL A 56 -8.96 -9.71 5.11
C VAL A 56 -9.10 -10.14 6.56
N CYS A 57 -9.65 -11.34 6.78
CA CYS A 57 -9.60 -11.99 8.08
C CYS A 57 -8.15 -12.13 8.54
N ASN A 58 -7.88 -11.87 9.81
CA ASN A 58 -6.56 -12.01 10.41
C ASN A 58 -6.36 -13.47 10.88
N PRO A 59 -5.53 -14.28 10.19
CA PRO A 59 -5.38 -15.70 10.52
C PRO A 59 -4.58 -15.94 11.81
N TRP A 60 -3.99 -14.88 12.39
CA TRP A 60 -3.07 -14.98 13.52
C TRP A 60 -3.69 -14.53 14.85
N VAL A 61 -4.99 -14.21 14.87
CA VAL A 61 -5.68 -13.86 16.12
C VAL A 61 -5.57 -15.01 17.12
N GLY A 62 -5.05 -14.69 18.31
CA GLY A 62 -4.86 -15.68 19.38
C GLY A 62 -3.63 -16.60 19.22
N ALA A 63 -2.83 -16.47 18.16
CA ALA A 63 -1.62 -17.28 17.94
C ALA A 63 -0.46 -16.88 18.87
N GLY A 64 -0.48 -15.66 19.39
CA GLY A 64 0.56 -15.10 20.24
C GLY A 64 1.82 -14.64 19.47
N PRO A 65 2.69 -13.84 20.10
CA PRO A 65 3.74 -13.06 19.41
C PRO A 65 4.96 -13.86 18.92
N ILE A 66 4.95 -15.19 19.13
CA ILE A 66 6.07 -16.09 18.75
C ILE A 66 5.66 -16.98 17.56
N ALA A 67 4.41 -16.89 17.10
CA ALA A 67 3.92 -17.67 15.97
C ALA A 67 4.69 -17.35 14.69
N ASP A 68 4.93 -18.37 13.86
CA ASP A 68 5.47 -18.17 12.52
C ASP A 68 4.37 -17.64 11.59
N LEU A 69 4.60 -16.46 11.01
CA LEU A 69 3.65 -15.79 10.13
C LEU A 69 3.83 -16.17 8.65
N THR A 70 4.86 -16.96 8.32
CA THR A 70 5.35 -17.17 6.95
C THR A 70 4.33 -17.86 6.04
N GLU A 71 3.71 -18.96 6.51
CA GLU A 71 2.80 -19.78 5.69
C GLU A 71 1.60 -18.95 5.20
N ALA A 72 0.83 -18.38 6.14
CA ALA A 72 -0.32 -17.54 5.83
C ALA A 72 0.07 -16.30 5.01
N THR A 73 1.24 -15.71 5.28
CA THR A 73 1.76 -14.59 4.47
C THR A 73 1.94 -14.99 3.01
N SER A 74 2.59 -16.12 2.76
CA SER A 74 2.89 -16.59 1.40
C SER A 74 1.63 -16.92 0.59
N GLU A 75 0.52 -17.21 1.26
CA GLU A 75 -0.77 -17.47 0.61
C GLU A 75 -1.61 -16.21 0.40
N ILE A 76 -1.72 -15.34 1.42
CA ILE A 76 -2.64 -14.20 1.41
C ILE A 76 -2.06 -13.02 0.64
N ALA A 77 -0.81 -12.67 0.94
CA ALA A 77 -0.19 -11.44 0.42
C ALA A 77 -0.17 -11.35 -1.12
N PRO A 78 0.13 -12.44 -1.88
CA PRO A 78 0.13 -12.37 -3.35
C PRO A 78 -1.24 -12.11 -3.96
N ILE A 79 -2.29 -12.71 -3.38
CA ILE A 79 -3.67 -12.53 -3.84
C ILE A 79 -4.12 -11.10 -3.57
N VAL A 80 -3.84 -10.58 -2.38
CA VAL A 80 -4.12 -9.18 -2.03
C VAL A 80 -3.35 -8.23 -2.95
N ALA A 81 -2.05 -8.46 -3.20
CA ALA A 81 -1.26 -7.63 -4.10
C ALA A 81 -1.87 -7.56 -5.51
N LYS A 82 -2.27 -8.70 -6.08
CA LYS A 82 -2.92 -8.74 -7.40
C LYS A 82 -4.23 -7.96 -7.42
N LEU A 83 -5.08 -8.19 -6.42
CA LEU A 83 -6.38 -7.52 -6.31
C LEU A 83 -6.21 -5.99 -6.23
N LEU A 84 -5.28 -5.50 -5.40
CA LEU A 84 -5.08 -4.07 -5.22
C LEU A 84 -4.43 -3.44 -6.46
N SER A 85 -3.42 -4.08 -7.05
CA SER A 85 -2.78 -3.60 -8.27
C SER A 85 -3.77 -3.48 -9.42
N ASP A 86 -4.63 -4.48 -9.63
CA ASP A 86 -5.65 -4.43 -10.70
C ASP A 86 -6.56 -3.21 -10.56
N ARG A 87 -7.00 -2.90 -9.34
CA ARG A 87 -7.86 -1.74 -9.05
C ARG A 87 -7.15 -0.42 -9.31
N LEU A 88 -5.87 -0.32 -8.94
CA LEU A 88 -5.07 0.87 -9.21
C LEU A 88 -4.83 1.05 -10.70
N LEU A 89 -4.48 -0.03 -11.41
CA LEU A 89 -4.27 0.00 -12.86
C LEU A 89 -5.54 0.38 -13.62
N GLU A 90 -6.70 -0.14 -13.21
CA GLU A 90 -7.99 0.26 -13.77
C GLU A 90 -8.27 1.75 -13.51
N ALA A 91 -8.07 2.23 -12.28
CA ALA A 91 -8.35 3.61 -11.90
C ALA A 91 -7.43 4.64 -12.60
N LEU A 92 -6.16 4.30 -12.80
CA LEU A 92 -5.14 5.17 -13.42
C LEU A 92 -5.00 4.95 -14.93
N GLY A 93 -5.64 3.94 -15.51
CA GLY A 93 -5.54 3.64 -16.95
C GLY A 93 -4.25 2.92 -17.36
N GLY A 94 -3.66 2.12 -16.46
CA GLY A 94 -2.51 1.27 -16.73
C GLY A 94 -1.21 1.68 -16.03
N ALA A 95 -0.22 0.78 -16.03
CA ALA A 95 1.02 0.93 -15.26
C ALA A 95 1.90 2.10 -15.76
N ALA A 96 1.84 2.39 -17.07
CA ALA A 96 2.52 3.51 -17.69
C ALA A 96 2.09 4.87 -17.11
N ASN A 97 0.85 4.97 -16.61
CA ASN A 97 0.33 6.18 -16.00
C ASN A 97 0.63 6.27 -14.50
N VAL A 98 1.26 5.27 -13.88
CA VAL A 98 1.64 5.32 -12.46
C VAL A 98 2.99 6.02 -12.35
N GLU A 99 3.06 7.14 -11.62
CA GLU A 99 4.33 7.84 -11.34
C GLU A 99 4.80 7.64 -9.90
N ALA A 100 3.88 7.48 -8.95
CA ALA A 100 4.21 7.24 -7.55
C ALA A 100 3.32 6.18 -6.92
N PHE A 101 3.83 5.52 -5.89
CA PHE A 101 3.11 4.49 -5.15
C PHE A 101 3.39 4.53 -3.65
N GLY A 102 2.49 3.91 -2.88
CA GLY A 102 2.59 3.75 -1.44
C GLY A 102 1.82 2.50 -1.01
N LYS A 103 2.10 2.01 0.19
CA LYS A 103 1.37 0.88 0.78
C LYS A 103 1.05 1.16 2.23
N ALA A 104 0.00 0.54 2.75
CA ALA A 104 -0.27 0.61 4.17
C ALA A 104 -1.03 -0.62 4.66
N ALA A 105 -1.07 -0.79 5.99
CA ALA A 105 -1.93 -1.78 6.61
C ALA A 105 -2.46 -1.28 7.95
N VAL A 106 -3.74 -1.55 8.22
CA VAL A 106 -4.37 -1.33 9.52
C VAL A 106 -4.76 -2.68 10.09
N VAL A 107 -4.20 -3.04 11.24
CA VAL A 107 -4.59 -4.27 11.95
C VAL A 107 -5.69 -3.95 12.95
N GLY A 108 -6.70 -4.82 13.04
CA GLY A 108 -7.73 -4.76 14.06
C GLY A 108 -7.15 -4.97 15.46
N VAL A 109 -7.86 -4.51 16.48
CA VAL A 109 -7.36 -4.48 17.87
C VAL A 109 -7.08 -5.84 18.50
N ASP A 110 -7.62 -6.94 17.95
CA ASP A 110 -7.33 -8.29 18.44
C ASP A 110 -6.04 -8.87 17.81
N GLY A 111 -5.41 -8.14 16.89
CA GLY A 111 -4.09 -8.45 16.31
C GLY A 111 -2.94 -7.63 16.88
N GLU A 112 -1.76 -7.82 16.27
CA GLU A 112 -0.53 -7.10 16.58
C GLU A 112 0.07 -6.46 15.31
N ILE A 113 0.97 -5.50 15.52
CA ILE A 113 1.55 -4.73 14.41
C ILE A 113 2.36 -5.61 13.43
N GLU A 114 2.92 -6.72 13.91
CA GLU A 114 3.64 -7.67 13.08
C GLU A 114 2.73 -8.35 12.05
N HIS A 115 1.43 -8.50 12.33
CA HIS A 115 0.45 -9.03 11.38
C HIS A 115 0.28 -8.09 10.16
N ALA A 116 0.35 -6.77 10.38
CA ALA A 116 0.38 -5.80 9.29
C ALA A 116 1.69 -5.95 8.50
N GLY A 117 2.82 -6.00 9.20
CA GLY A 117 4.14 -6.17 8.60
C GLY A 117 4.28 -7.45 7.77
N ALA A 118 3.70 -8.55 8.23
CA ALA A 118 3.66 -9.83 7.51
C ALA A 118 3.04 -9.67 6.12
N LEU A 119 1.93 -8.94 6.02
CA LEU A 119 1.24 -8.73 4.74
C LEU A 119 1.87 -7.67 3.84
N ILE A 120 2.50 -6.61 4.38
CA ILE A 120 3.01 -5.52 3.53
C ILE A 120 4.53 -5.44 3.40
N HIS A 121 5.31 -5.91 4.36
CA HIS A 121 6.79 -5.76 4.40
C HIS A 121 7.56 -6.93 3.80
N THR A 122 6.87 -8.01 3.43
CA THR A 122 7.51 -9.17 2.78
C THR A 122 7.51 -9.04 1.24
N PRO A 123 8.37 -9.81 0.55
CA PRO A 123 8.39 -9.86 -0.92
C PRO A 123 7.05 -10.25 -1.54
N TYR A 124 6.25 -11.07 -0.86
CA TYR A 124 4.98 -11.60 -1.38
C TYR A 124 3.96 -10.52 -1.74
N PHE A 125 4.00 -9.37 -1.05
CA PHE A 125 3.22 -8.19 -1.44
C PHE A 125 4.09 -7.15 -2.14
N GLY A 126 5.21 -6.76 -1.51
CA GLY A 126 6.00 -5.62 -1.97
C GLY A 126 6.64 -5.81 -3.34
N ASN A 127 7.15 -7.02 -3.66
CA ASN A 127 7.73 -7.26 -4.99
C ASN A 127 6.63 -7.30 -6.06
N LEU A 128 5.50 -7.95 -5.77
CA LEU A 128 4.41 -8.05 -6.74
C LEU A 128 3.75 -6.70 -7.02
N LEU A 129 3.54 -5.88 -5.99
CA LEU A 129 3.04 -4.51 -6.17
C LEU A 129 3.99 -3.69 -7.05
N ARG A 130 5.31 -3.80 -6.83
CA ARG A 130 6.33 -3.19 -7.70
C ARG A 130 6.23 -3.70 -9.14
N GLU A 131 6.20 -5.01 -9.34
CA GLU A 131 6.16 -5.63 -10.66
C GLU A 131 4.92 -5.19 -11.44
N PHE A 132 3.73 -5.31 -10.83
CA PHE A 132 2.47 -4.96 -11.49
C PHE A 132 2.34 -3.46 -11.80
N LEU A 133 2.98 -2.59 -11.02
CA LEU A 133 2.96 -1.14 -11.25
C LEU A 133 4.22 -0.63 -11.99
N GLU A 134 5.08 -1.54 -12.47
CA GLU A 134 6.34 -1.25 -13.16
C GLU A 134 7.27 -0.32 -12.35
N GLY A 135 7.33 -0.53 -11.03
CA GLY A 135 8.17 0.21 -10.10
C GLY A 135 9.38 -0.59 -9.62
N THR A 136 10.43 0.14 -9.23
CA THR A 136 11.69 -0.44 -8.70
C THR A 136 12.10 0.16 -7.36
N SER A 137 11.50 1.29 -6.97
CA SER A 137 11.81 1.97 -5.72
C SER A 137 11.26 1.24 -4.51
N ILE A 138 11.89 1.51 -3.36
CA ILE A 138 11.28 1.17 -2.08
C ILE A 138 9.90 1.84 -1.99
N ILE A 139 8.91 1.05 -1.57
CA ILE A 139 7.54 1.54 -1.39
C ILE A 139 7.47 2.09 0.03
N CYS A 140 7.26 3.40 0.17
CA CYS A 140 7.02 4.02 1.46
C CYS A 140 5.71 3.51 2.06
N PHE A 141 5.61 3.55 3.38
CA PHE A 141 4.53 2.86 4.07
C PHE A 141 4.02 3.58 5.30
N SER A 142 2.85 3.13 5.74
CA SER A 142 2.31 3.39 7.08
C SER A 142 1.62 2.13 7.57
N ASP A 143 1.81 1.79 8.83
CA ASP A 143 1.08 0.74 9.49
C ASP A 143 0.60 1.20 10.86
N THR A 144 -0.54 0.68 11.28
CA THR A 144 -1.10 1.00 12.59
C THR A 144 -2.05 -0.09 13.06
N ARG A 145 -2.39 -0.05 14.35
CA ARG A 145 -3.47 -0.84 14.94
C ARG A 145 -4.60 0.09 15.34
N ALA A 146 -5.83 -0.22 14.94
CA ALA A 146 -6.98 0.61 15.21
C ALA A 146 -8.27 -0.21 15.34
N GLU A 147 -9.29 0.42 15.92
CA GLU A 147 -10.68 -0.05 15.81
C GLU A 147 -11.21 0.19 14.39
N ALA A 148 -12.40 -0.34 14.08
CA ALA A 148 -13.02 -0.19 12.79
C ALA A 148 -13.33 1.28 12.46
N GLY A 149 -12.99 1.69 11.23
CA GLY A 149 -13.30 3.00 10.70
C GLY A 149 -12.11 3.96 10.70
N GLY A 150 -12.35 5.21 10.33
CA GLY A 150 -11.38 6.31 10.40
C GLY A 150 -10.54 6.48 9.14
N ASP A 151 -9.45 7.23 9.27
CA ASP A 151 -8.61 7.64 8.15
C ASP A 151 -7.15 7.26 8.40
N LEU A 152 -6.46 6.88 7.32
CA LEU A 152 -5.02 6.67 7.34
C LEU A 152 -4.37 7.47 6.22
N ARG A 153 -3.34 8.24 6.58
CA ARG A 153 -2.53 8.97 5.60
C ARG A 153 -1.40 8.09 5.10
N VAL A 154 -1.38 7.78 3.81
CA VAL A 154 -0.40 6.89 3.19
C VAL A 154 0.58 7.70 2.36
N PRO A 155 1.89 7.67 2.65
CA PRO A 155 2.88 8.37 1.84
C PRO A 155 3.03 7.71 0.47
N LEU A 156 3.39 8.50 -0.54
CA LEU A 156 3.80 8.00 -1.85
C LEU A 156 5.14 8.61 -2.25
N TRP A 157 5.98 7.80 -2.91
CA TRP A 157 7.22 8.22 -3.55
C TRP A 157 7.23 7.77 -5.01
N HIS A 158 8.10 8.39 -5.83
CA HIS A 158 8.22 8.04 -7.24
C HIS A 158 8.55 6.55 -7.42
N LYS A 159 7.86 5.87 -8.33
CA LYS A 159 7.89 4.41 -8.44
C LYS A 159 9.25 3.83 -8.83
N THR A 160 10.10 4.60 -9.53
CA THR A 160 11.44 4.17 -9.97
C THR A 160 12.58 5.05 -9.50
N ALA A 161 12.29 6.15 -8.81
CA ALA A 161 13.30 7.12 -8.36
C ALA A 161 12.93 7.72 -6.99
N ALA A 162 13.03 6.92 -5.91
CA ALA A 162 12.64 7.33 -4.56
C ALA A 162 13.25 8.66 -4.05
N ALA A 163 14.33 9.16 -4.66
CA ALA A 163 14.92 10.45 -4.32
C ALA A 163 14.19 11.67 -4.95
N THR A 164 13.28 11.43 -5.91
CA THR A 164 12.60 12.48 -6.67
C THR A 164 11.61 13.25 -5.82
N ARG A 165 11.98 14.47 -5.43
CA ARG A 165 11.26 15.25 -4.41
C ARG A 165 9.91 15.73 -4.90
N SER A 166 9.67 15.90 -6.19
CA SER A 166 8.36 16.31 -6.72
C SER A 166 7.25 15.31 -6.37
N HIS A 167 7.60 14.04 -6.12
CA HIS A 167 6.68 12.94 -5.85
C HIS A 167 6.50 12.60 -4.37
N TYR A 168 7.13 13.35 -3.46
CA TYR A 168 6.86 13.19 -2.02
C TYR A 168 5.47 13.74 -1.71
N GLN A 169 4.50 12.84 -1.65
CA GLN A 169 3.09 13.17 -1.46
C GLN A 169 2.46 12.18 -0.47
N SER A 170 1.20 12.39 -0.12
CA SER A 170 0.45 11.47 0.72
C SER A 170 -1.02 11.54 0.34
N LEU A 171 -1.70 10.40 0.41
CA LEU A 171 -3.12 10.26 0.13
C LEU A 171 -3.83 9.83 1.42
N ASP A 172 -4.94 10.48 1.73
CA ASP A 172 -5.81 10.07 2.84
C ASP A 172 -6.74 8.96 2.37
N VAL A 173 -6.75 7.85 3.11
CA VAL A 173 -7.56 6.68 2.80
C VAL A 173 -8.57 6.49 3.91
N HIS A 174 -9.85 6.69 3.57
CA HIS A 174 -10.96 6.49 4.48
C HIS A 174 -11.37 5.00 4.54
N LEU A 175 -11.51 4.48 5.75
CA LEU A 175 -12.08 3.16 6.03
C LEU A 175 -13.46 3.37 6.69
N ALA A 176 -14.51 2.84 6.07
CA ALA A 176 -15.87 3.05 6.58
C ALA A 176 -16.19 2.18 7.82
N ASP A 177 -16.00 0.86 7.70
CA ASP A 177 -16.34 -0.17 8.70
C ASP A 177 -15.19 -1.17 8.91
N ALA A 178 -13.94 -0.78 8.63
CA ALA A 178 -12.81 -1.71 8.60
C ALA A 178 -11.55 -1.11 9.25
N PRO A 179 -10.61 -1.94 9.71
CA PRO A 179 -10.77 -3.39 9.93
C PRO A 179 -11.70 -3.67 11.11
N HIS A 180 -12.49 -4.76 11.07
CA HIS A 180 -13.03 -5.30 12.31
C HIS A 180 -11.89 -5.79 13.22
N ARG A 181 -12.21 -6.11 14.48
CA ARG A 181 -11.21 -6.43 15.51
C ARG A 181 -10.26 -7.57 15.10
N ASP A 182 -10.80 -8.55 14.38
CA ASP A 182 -10.14 -9.75 13.88
C ASP A 182 -9.72 -9.66 12.41
N GLU A 183 -9.58 -8.45 11.86
CA GLU A 183 -9.27 -8.21 10.45
C GLU A 183 -7.97 -7.42 10.25
N ILE A 184 -7.50 -7.38 9.01
CA ILE A 184 -6.45 -6.49 8.53
C ILE A 184 -6.96 -5.80 7.27
N ALA A 185 -6.89 -4.47 7.23
CA ALA A 185 -7.11 -3.70 6.02
C ALA A 185 -5.74 -3.44 5.36
N VAL A 186 -5.48 -4.09 4.23
CA VAL A 186 -4.28 -3.88 3.39
C VAL A 186 -4.59 -2.86 2.32
N ILE A 187 -3.71 -1.89 2.15
CA ILE A 187 -3.93 -0.69 1.36
C ILE A 187 -2.78 -0.52 0.37
N ALA A 188 -3.10 -0.22 -0.87
CA ALA A 188 -2.15 0.28 -1.86
C ALA A 188 -2.67 1.60 -2.43
N VAL A 189 -1.78 2.55 -2.65
CA VAL A 189 -2.10 3.85 -3.23
C VAL A 189 -1.18 4.14 -4.40
N ALA A 190 -1.67 4.87 -5.38
CA ALA A 190 -0.91 5.30 -6.55
C ALA A 190 -1.30 6.72 -6.96
N SER A 191 -0.36 7.43 -7.59
CA SER A 191 -0.60 8.72 -8.22
C SER A 191 -0.14 8.69 -9.67
N SER A 192 -0.89 9.36 -10.53
CA SER A 192 -0.53 9.54 -11.94
C SER A 192 0.42 10.71 -12.19
N GLY A 193 0.89 11.35 -11.13
CA GLY A 193 1.77 12.51 -11.24
C GLY A 193 2.43 12.95 -9.93
N PRO A 194 3.21 14.03 -9.99
CA PRO A 194 3.83 14.65 -8.83
C PRO A 194 2.81 15.42 -8.00
N ARG A 195 3.28 16.14 -6.97
CA ARG A 195 2.48 17.23 -6.38
C ARG A 195 2.09 18.25 -7.46
N PRO A 196 0.96 18.97 -7.32
CA PRO A 196 0.45 19.87 -8.36
C PRO A 196 1.44 20.95 -8.84
N HIS A 197 2.23 21.51 -7.91
CA HIS A 197 3.11 22.64 -8.16
C HIS A 197 4.52 22.42 -7.59
N PRO A 198 5.32 21.46 -8.10
CA PRO A 198 6.60 21.08 -7.51
C PRO A 198 7.66 22.17 -7.77
N ARG A 199 8.15 22.80 -6.70
CA ARG A 199 9.06 23.97 -6.80
C ARG A 199 10.10 24.09 -5.67
N ILE A 200 10.48 22.96 -5.07
CA ILE A 200 11.37 22.90 -3.90
C ILE A 200 12.67 22.14 -4.16
N GLY A 201 13.11 22.10 -5.42
CA GLY A 201 14.30 21.37 -5.87
C GLY A 201 14.17 19.85 -5.77
N ASP A 202 15.30 19.15 -5.92
CA ASP A 202 15.40 17.68 -5.83
C ASP A 202 16.62 17.24 -4.99
N ARG A 203 16.56 16.03 -4.40
CA ARG A 203 17.66 15.44 -3.61
C ARG A 203 18.95 15.34 -4.39
N THR A 204 18.86 15.08 -5.69
CA THR A 204 20.01 14.98 -6.59
C THR A 204 20.73 16.31 -6.82
N THR A 205 20.08 17.43 -6.49
CA THR A 205 20.58 18.80 -6.69
C THR A 205 20.81 19.56 -5.38
N ASP A 206 20.63 18.90 -4.22
CA ASP A 206 20.79 19.55 -2.93
C ASP A 206 22.23 20.03 -2.72
N VAL A 207 22.38 21.26 -2.25
CA VAL A 207 23.64 21.73 -1.66
C VAL A 207 23.85 21.07 -0.31
N LYS A 208 25.11 20.87 0.10
CA LYS A 208 25.41 20.33 1.42
C LYS A 208 24.98 21.33 2.51
N VAL A 209 23.97 20.97 3.28
CA VAL A 209 23.52 21.70 4.47
C VAL A 209 23.87 20.88 5.72
N THR A 210 24.56 21.51 6.67
CA THR A 210 24.87 20.95 8.00
C THR A 210 24.29 21.86 9.08
N SER A 211 24.32 21.42 10.34
CA SER A 211 23.90 22.27 11.48
C SER A 211 24.73 23.54 11.63
N ASP A 212 25.84 23.69 10.89
CA ASP A 212 26.68 24.89 10.89
C ASP A 212 25.92 26.16 10.48
N ILE A 213 24.89 26.04 9.63
CA ILE A 213 24.08 27.20 9.19
C ILE A 213 23.31 27.86 10.34
N LEU A 214 23.16 27.16 11.48
CA LEU A 214 22.45 27.62 12.67
C LEU A 214 23.40 28.18 13.74
N LYS A 215 24.72 28.08 13.55
CA LYS A 215 25.71 28.61 14.51
C LYS A 215 25.49 30.12 14.71
N GLY A 216 25.36 30.54 15.96
CA GLY A 216 25.18 31.95 16.33
C GLY A 216 23.72 32.39 16.51
N ILE A 217 22.75 31.51 16.26
CA ILE A 217 21.35 31.74 16.66
C ILE A 217 21.24 31.40 18.15
N ALA A 218 20.96 32.40 19.00
CA ALA A 218 20.67 32.19 20.41
C ALA A 218 19.35 31.40 20.57
N ALA A 219 19.32 30.48 21.55
CA ALA A 219 18.16 29.65 21.85
C ALA A 219 17.00 30.46 22.43
#